data_AF-A0A4S4E0U2-F1
#
_entry.id   AF-A0A4S4E0U2-F1
#
_cell.length_a   1.000
_cell.length_b   1.000
_cell.length_c   1.000
_cell.angle_alpha   90.00
_cell.angle_beta   90.00
_cell.angle_gamma   90.00
#
_symmetry.space_group_name_H-M   'P 1'
#
loop_
_entity.id
_entity.type
_entity.pdbx_description
1 polymer ?
#
loop_
_entity_poly.entity_id
_entity_poly.type
_entity_poly.pdbx_seq_one_letter_code
_entity_poly.pdbx_strand_id
1 'polypeptide(L)'
;MTTRPLGDGTVKTSQTCYFSSFRVKNLKLPSRRPSIVCENCLYSLEKDMRARAFHILDPKGIVEMLLIFLEERGCGVLIPPSLDNSTDNTNRIIPYLGKWKGHSITKRSGVYGATIAEAETITVLEINDEGQLIQVCGSFCN
;
A
#
# COMPACT_ATOMS: atom_id res chain seq x y z
N MET A 1 14.46 -17.23 1.12
CA MET A 1 14.16 -18.57 1.67
C MET A 1 12.65 -18.72 1.74
N THR A 2 12.13 -19.73 1.07
CA THR A 2 10.71 -19.92 0.73
C THR A 2 9.90 -20.36 1.94
N THR A 3 8.87 -19.61 2.33
CA THR A 3 7.84 -20.09 3.26
C THR A 3 6.47 -20.00 2.59
N ARG A 4 5.87 -21.17 2.37
CA ARG A 4 4.47 -21.39 1.96
C ARG A 4 3.50 -20.92 3.05
N PRO A 5 2.20 -20.72 2.74
CA PRO A 5 1.31 -19.89 3.56
C PRO A 5 0.74 -20.68 4.74
N LEU A 6 0.60 -20.00 5.88
CA LEU A 6 -0.37 -20.35 6.91
C LEU A 6 -1.65 -19.57 6.58
N GLY A 7 -2.75 -20.31 6.49
CA GLY A 7 -4.09 -19.79 6.26
C GLY A 7 -4.55 -18.98 7.47
N ASP A 8 -4.48 -17.68 7.31
CA ASP A 8 -5.08 -16.65 8.14
C ASP A 8 -5.12 -15.44 7.20
N GLY A 9 -6.21 -14.67 7.19
CA GLY A 9 -6.40 -13.46 6.39
C GLY A 9 -5.43 -12.31 6.72
N THR A 10 -4.21 -12.62 7.14
CA THR A 10 -3.16 -11.67 7.48
C THR A 10 -2.53 -11.11 6.20
N VAL A 11 -2.79 -9.83 5.95
CA VAL A 11 -2.01 -9.03 5.00
C VAL A 11 -0.59 -8.86 5.55
N LYS A 12 0.41 -9.41 4.86
CA LYS A 12 1.83 -9.30 5.26
C LYS A 12 2.48 -8.11 4.57
N THR A 13 2.80 -7.07 5.35
CA THR A 13 3.58 -5.92 4.88
C THR A 13 5.07 -6.14 5.16
N SER A 14 5.93 -5.95 4.15
CA SER A 14 7.40 -6.02 4.27
C SER A 14 7.99 -4.74 3.69
N GLN A 15 8.81 -4.04 4.48
CA GLN A 15 9.43 -2.76 4.12
C GLN A 15 10.94 -2.94 3.85
N THR A 16 11.41 -2.50 2.69
CA THR A 16 12.84 -2.54 2.30
C THR A 16 13.26 -1.20 1.68
N CYS A 17 14.42 -0.66 2.08
CA CYS A 17 14.96 0.62 1.59
C CYS A 17 16.12 0.40 0.61
N TYR A 18 16.15 1.13 -0.52
CA TYR A 18 17.20 1.03 -1.55
C TYR A 18 17.71 2.42 -2.01
N PHE A 19 18.91 2.46 -2.60
CA PHE A 19 19.53 3.66 -3.22
C PHE A 19 19.86 3.40 -4.71
N SER A 20 19.49 4.30 -5.64
CA SER A 20 19.87 4.18 -7.07
C SER A 20 20.06 5.55 -7.76
N SER A 21 20.77 5.59 -8.91
CA SER A 21 21.25 6.82 -9.58
C SER A 21 21.18 6.76 -11.12
N PHE A 22 20.56 7.75 -11.78
CA PHE A 22 20.74 8.15 -13.19
C PHE A 22 20.06 9.53 -13.47
N ARG A 23 20.37 10.29 -14.55
CA ARG A 23 19.64 11.55 -14.91
C ARG A 23 19.45 11.75 -16.42
N VAL A 24 18.20 11.95 -16.86
CA VAL A 24 17.78 12.38 -18.21
C VAL A 24 16.80 13.56 -18.05
N LYS A 25 16.86 14.58 -18.93
CA LYS A 25 16.22 15.90 -18.71
C LYS A 25 14.67 15.94 -18.79
N ASN A 26 14.03 14.94 -19.39
CA ASN A 26 12.57 14.91 -19.61
C ASN A 26 11.84 13.81 -18.82
N LEU A 27 12.54 13.13 -17.91
CA LEU A 27 11.99 12.04 -17.11
C LEU A 27 12.14 12.38 -15.63
N LYS A 28 11.03 12.34 -14.88
CA LYS A 28 11.08 12.48 -13.43
C LYS A 28 11.74 11.24 -12.85
N LEU A 29 12.98 11.41 -12.43
CA LEU A 29 13.75 10.39 -11.74
C LEU A 29 13.77 10.73 -10.25
N PRO A 30 13.79 9.72 -9.37
CA PRO A 30 13.87 9.96 -7.94
C PRO A 30 15.18 10.66 -7.58
N SER A 31 15.15 11.43 -6.48
CA SER A 31 16.34 12.06 -5.93
C SER A 31 17.45 11.04 -5.67
N ARG A 32 18.70 11.46 -5.86
CA ARG A 32 19.88 10.59 -5.65
C ARG A 32 20.02 10.07 -4.21
N ARG A 33 19.55 10.85 -3.24
CA ARG A 33 19.61 10.53 -1.80
C ARG A 33 18.27 10.86 -1.18
N PRO A 34 17.24 10.02 -1.41
CA PRO A 34 15.93 10.23 -0.80
C PRO A 34 16.06 10.10 0.72
N SER A 35 15.20 10.80 1.47
CA SER A 35 15.14 10.64 2.92
C SER A 35 14.52 9.29 3.30
N ILE A 36 13.47 8.88 2.57
CA ILE A 36 12.74 7.64 2.80
C ILE A 36 12.40 7.00 1.45
N VAL A 37 12.65 5.70 1.36
CA VAL A 37 12.12 4.81 0.32
C VAL A 37 11.43 3.66 1.03
N CYS A 38 10.11 3.60 0.95
CA CYS A 38 9.30 2.61 1.67
C CYS A 38 8.50 1.77 0.68
N GLU A 39 8.77 0.46 0.65
CA GLU A 39 7.96 -0.53 -0.06
C GLU A 39 6.87 -1.09 0.87
N ASN A 40 5.63 -1.17 0.39
CA ASN A 40 4.54 -1.91 1.02
C ASN A 40 3.95 -2.89 -0.01
N CYS A 41 3.82 -4.16 0.35
CA CYS A 41 3.31 -5.20 -0.52
C CYS A 41 1.98 -5.75 0.02
N LEU A 42 0.97 -5.79 -0.83
CA LEU A 42 -0.33 -6.40 -0.56
C LEU A 42 -0.57 -7.56 -1.53
N TYR A 43 -1.13 -8.64 -1.04
CA TYR A 43 -1.51 -9.80 -1.84
C TYR A 43 -3.04 -9.84 -1.99
N SER A 44 -3.51 -10.18 -3.18
CA SER A 44 -4.92 -10.48 -3.39
C SER A 44 -5.27 -11.82 -2.74
N LEU A 45 -6.46 -11.92 -2.18
CA LEU A 45 -6.99 -13.17 -1.63
C LEU A 45 -7.60 -14.08 -2.71
N GLU A 46 -8.03 -13.50 -3.84
CA GLU A 46 -8.77 -14.22 -4.89
C GLU A 46 -7.87 -14.74 -6.01
N LYS A 47 -6.78 -14.02 -6.31
CA LYS A 47 -5.84 -14.31 -7.40
C LYS A 47 -4.42 -14.32 -6.87
N ASP A 48 -3.50 -15.04 -7.53
CA ASP A 48 -2.06 -14.97 -7.23
C ASP A 48 -1.46 -13.67 -7.80
N MET A 49 -1.96 -12.55 -7.26
CA MET A 49 -1.62 -11.19 -7.62
C MET A 49 -1.12 -10.44 -6.40
N ARG A 50 -0.21 -9.50 -6.63
CA ARG A 50 0.27 -8.59 -5.59
C ARG A 50 0.45 -7.18 -6.12
N ALA A 51 0.21 -6.21 -5.24
CA ALA A 51 0.51 -4.81 -5.47
C ALA A 51 1.66 -4.38 -4.57
N ARG A 52 2.72 -3.80 -5.15
CA ARG A 52 3.87 -3.25 -4.42
C ARG A 52 3.89 -1.75 -4.59
N ALA A 53 3.58 -1.02 -3.53
CA ALA A 53 3.56 0.44 -3.50
C ALA A 53 4.86 0.98 -2.90
N PHE A 54 5.50 1.92 -3.58
CA PHE A 54 6.70 2.62 -3.13
C PHE A 54 6.37 4.07 -2.83
N HIS A 55 6.71 4.51 -1.62
CA HIS A 55 6.72 5.92 -1.24
C HIS A 55 8.17 6.40 -1.27
N ILE A 56 8.46 7.38 -2.12
CA ILE A 56 9.79 8.00 -2.24
C ILE A 56 9.67 9.46 -1.82
N LEU A 57 10.34 9.81 -0.73
CA LEU A 57 10.42 11.18 -0.23
C LEU A 57 11.77 11.78 -0.64
N ASP A 58 11.75 13.05 -1.02
CA ASP A 58 12.95 13.82 -1.34
C ASP A 58 13.86 13.95 -0.09
N PRO A 59 15.09 14.49 -0.22
CA PRO A 59 15.98 14.68 0.93
C PRO A 59 15.42 15.62 2.02
N LYS A 60 14.38 16.40 1.71
CA LYS A 60 13.71 17.33 2.65
C LYS A 60 12.50 16.68 3.35
N GLY A 61 12.15 15.45 3.00
CA GLY A 61 11.01 14.73 3.58
C GLY A 61 9.67 15.00 2.88
N ILE A 62 9.68 15.57 1.67
CA ILE A 62 8.47 15.82 0.87
C ILE A 62 8.27 14.66 -0.10
N VAL A 63 7.02 14.21 -0.30
CA VAL A 63 6.71 13.15 -1.27
C VAL A 63 7.12 13.59 -2.66
N GLU A 64 8.06 12.86 -3.26
CA GLU A 64 8.58 13.14 -4.60
C GLU A 64 7.90 12.27 -5.68
N MET A 65 7.66 11.01 -5.36
CA MET A 65 7.15 10.01 -6.30
C MET A 65 6.43 8.88 -5.55
N LEU A 66 5.32 8.41 -6.14
CA LEU A 66 4.63 7.18 -5.77
C LEU A 66 4.73 6.21 -6.93
N LEU A 67 5.18 4.98 -6.69
CA LEU A 67 5.22 3.91 -7.70
C LEU A 67 4.35 2.75 -7.24
N ILE A 68 3.60 2.16 -8.15
CA ILE A 68 2.78 0.98 -7.88
C ILE A 68 3.11 -0.07 -8.93
N PHE A 69 3.64 -1.21 -8.50
CA PHE A 69 3.81 -2.39 -9.34
C PHE A 69 2.64 -3.33 -9.09
N LEU A 70 1.83 -3.56 -10.12
CA LEU A 70 0.81 -4.60 -10.12
C LEU A 70 1.40 -5.83 -10.80
N GLU A 71 1.48 -6.94 -10.08
CA GLU A 71 2.14 -8.17 -10.54
C GLU A 71 1.19 -9.35 -10.39
N GLU A 72 1.08 -10.16 -11.44
CA GLU A 72 0.33 -11.42 -11.45
C GLU A 72 1.31 -12.58 -11.66
N ARG A 73 1.18 -13.63 -10.86
CA ARG A 73 2.03 -14.81 -10.90
C ARG A 73 1.25 -15.98 -11.47
N GLY A 74 1.43 -16.26 -12.76
CA GLY A 74 0.86 -17.44 -13.42
C GLY A 74 0.36 -17.20 -14.84
N CYS A 75 0.69 -18.15 -15.72
CA CYS A 75 0.20 -18.36 -17.09
C CYS A 75 0.58 -17.38 -18.23
N GLY A 76 1.62 -17.78 -18.98
CA GLY A 76 1.65 -17.92 -20.45
C GLY A 76 1.55 -16.69 -21.38
N VAL A 77 0.64 -15.75 -21.12
CA VAL A 77 0.41 -14.57 -21.96
C VAL A 77 0.64 -13.33 -21.11
N LEU A 78 1.69 -12.60 -21.44
CA LEU A 78 2.17 -11.40 -20.75
C LEU A 78 1.26 -10.20 -21.00
N ILE A 79 -0.02 -10.28 -20.63
CA ILE A 79 -0.85 -9.08 -20.58
C ILE A 79 -0.47 -8.37 -19.28
N PRO A 80 0.10 -7.15 -19.35
CA PRO A 80 0.39 -6.40 -18.14
C PRO A 80 -0.95 -6.18 -17.41
N PRO A 81 -1.02 -6.50 -16.10
CA PRO A 81 -2.26 -6.33 -15.37
C PRO A 81 -2.63 -4.84 -15.40
N SER A 82 -3.79 -4.53 -15.95
CA SER A 82 -4.26 -3.15 -16.06
C SER A 82 -4.84 -2.72 -14.72
N LEU A 83 -4.34 -1.62 -14.19
CA LEU A 83 -5.12 -0.86 -13.23
C LEU A 83 -6.31 -0.29 -14.01
N ASP A 84 -7.53 -0.53 -13.51
CA ASP A 84 -8.75 -0.12 -14.21
C ASP A 84 -8.68 1.37 -14.57
N ASN A 85 -8.78 1.65 -15.87
CA ASN A 85 -8.85 3.00 -16.41
C ASN A 85 -10.32 3.39 -16.49
N SER A 86 -11.08 3.25 -15.41
CA SER A 86 -12.43 3.79 -15.40
C SER A 86 -12.33 5.30 -15.61
N THR A 87 -12.60 5.70 -16.85
CA THR A 87 -12.67 7.09 -17.32
C THR A 87 -13.93 7.78 -16.83
N ASP A 88 -14.70 7.11 -15.97
CA ASP A 88 -15.80 7.73 -15.28
C ASP A 88 -15.18 8.77 -14.34
N ASN A 89 -15.34 10.05 -14.68
CA ASN A 89 -14.83 11.23 -13.95
C ASN A 89 -15.43 11.36 -12.53
N THR A 90 -15.98 10.28 -12.01
CA THR A 90 -16.55 10.11 -10.69
C THR A 90 -15.40 10.16 -9.67
N ASN A 91 -15.63 10.87 -8.57
CA ASN A 91 -14.60 11.07 -7.54
C ASN A 91 -14.06 9.71 -7.06
N ARG A 92 -12.75 9.47 -7.26
CA ARG A 92 -12.08 8.20 -6.89
C ARG A 92 -12.16 7.86 -5.40
N ILE A 93 -12.57 8.80 -4.55
CA ILE A 93 -12.77 8.59 -3.12
C ILE A 93 -14.08 7.87 -2.79
N ILE A 94 -15.08 7.91 -3.68
CA ILE A 94 -16.43 7.37 -3.44
C ILE A 94 -16.41 5.91 -2.97
N PRO A 95 -15.64 4.98 -3.58
CA PRO A 95 -15.60 3.59 -3.13
C PRO A 95 -15.03 3.40 -1.72
N TYR A 96 -14.32 4.40 -1.19
CA TYR A 96 -13.70 4.36 0.13
C TYR A 96 -14.59 4.99 1.22
N LEU A 97 -15.69 5.67 0.85
CA LEU A 97 -16.60 6.29 1.82
C LEU A 97 -17.44 5.24 2.55
N GLY A 98 -17.82 5.57 3.78
CA GLY A 98 -18.63 4.74 4.67
C GLY A 98 -17.84 4.18 5.85
N LYS A 99 -18.38 3.11 6.43
CA LYS A 99 -17.85 2.49 7.65
C LYS A 99 -17.22 1.14 7.35
N TRP A 100 -15.93 1.03 7.62
CA TRP A 100 -15.11 -0.15 7.50
C TRP A 100 -14.90 -0.77 8.87
N LYS A 101 -15.12 -2.07 9.00
CA LYS A 101 -14.76 -2.85 10.19
C LYS A 101 -13.78 -3.94 9.77
N GLY A 102 -12.78 -4.19 10.59
CA GLY A 102 -11.79 -5.22 10.30
C GLY A 102 -10.93 -5.54 11.50
N HIS A 103 -9.92 -6.36 11.26
CA HIS A 103 -8.98 -6.81 12.27
C HIS A 103 -7.56 -6.37 11.87
N SER A 104 -6.77 -5.94 12.84
CA SER A 104 -5.40 -5.46 12.62
C SER A 104 -4.41 -6.21 13.48
N ILE A 105 -3.25 -6.56 12.90
CA ILE A 105 -2.14 -7.21 13.59
C ILE A 105 -0.89 -6.35 13.38
N THR A 106 -0.34 -5.83 14.46
CA THR A 106 0.88 -5.03 14.45
C THR A 106 2.07 -5.90 14.78
N LYS A 107 3.08 -5.92 13.91
CA LYS A 107 4.31 -6.69 14.09
C LYS A 107 5.51 -5.77 14.27
N ARG A 108 6.43 -6.17 15.14
CA ARG A 108 7.73 -5.53 15.29
C ARG A 108 8.53 -5.70 13.99
N SER A 109 9.14 -4.62 13.53
CA SER A 109 10.06 -4.68 12.39
C SER A 109 11.25 -5.60 12.67
N GLY A 110 11.79 -6.20 11.59
CA GLY A 110 12.86 -7.18 11.64
C GLY A 110 12.38 -8.59 11.33
N VAL A 111 13.32 -9.48 11.01
CA VAL A 111 13.04 -10.84 10.50
C VAL A 111 12.22 -11.67 11.49
N TYR A 112 12.39 -11.44 12.79
CA TYR A 112 11.65 -12.16 13.83
C TYR A 112 10.13 -11.86 13.77
N GLY A 113 9.73 -10.63 13.45
CA GLY A 113 8.33 -10.30 13.17
C GLY A 113 7.35 -10.54 14.33
N ALA A 114 7.78 -10.33 15.58
CA ALA A 114 6.94 -10.56 16.77
C ALA A 114 5.65 -9.74 16.71
N THR A 115 4.51 -10.37 17.00
CA THR A 115 3.26 -9.64 17.23
C THR A 115 3.38 -8.77 18.47
N ILE A 116 3.10 -7.48 18.32
CA ILE A 116 3.09 -6.49 19.40
C ILE A 116 1.67 -6.26 19.90
N ALA A 117 0.71 -6.16 18.98
CA ALA A 117 -0.67 -5.84 19.28
C ALA A 117 -1.61 -6.42 18.22
N GLU A 118 -2.79 -6.82 18.66
CA GLU A 118 -3.91 -7.22 17.82
C GLU A 118 -5.14 -6.45 18.27
N ALA A 119 -5.93 -5.94 17.33
CA ALA A 119 -7.08 -5.11 17.65
C ALA A 119 -8.16 -5.21 16.57
N GLU A 120 -9.41 -5.17 17.02
CA GLU A 120 -10.56 -4.91 16.16
C GLU A 120 -10.56 -3.42 15.79
N THR A 121 -10.70 -3.12 14.51
CA THR A 121 -10.61 -1.76 13.97
C THR A 121 -11.93 -1.34 13.33
N ILE A 122 -12.29 -0.08 13.55
CA ILE A 122 -13.43 0.56 12.90
C ILE A 122 -12.91 1.86 12.29
N THR A 123 -13.02 2.00 10.97
CA THR A 123 -12.66 3.23 10.25
C THR A 123 -13.91 3.79 9.58
N VAL A 124 -14.23 5.05 9.83
CA VAL A 124 -15.31 5.79 9.15
C VAL A 124 -14.67 6.85 8.28
N LEU A 125 -15.07 6.92 7.01
CA LEU A 125 -14.63 7.92 6.05
C LEU A 125 -15.85 8.57 5.39
N GLU A 126 -16.07 9.85 5.62
CA GLU A 126 -17.26 10.58 5.15
C GLU A 126 -16.85 11.91 4.53
N ILE A 127 -17.70 12.43 3.63
CA ILE A 127 -17.57 13.79 3.11
C ILE A 127 -18.82 14.55 3.57
N ASN A 128 -18.64 15.68 4.24
CA ASN A 128 -19.76 16.53 4.64
C ASN A 128 -20.31 17.35 3.47
N ASP A 129 -21.42 18.05 3.70
CA ASP A 129 -22.07 18.88 2.68
C ASP A 129 -21.18 20.04 2.19
N GLU A 130 -20.17 20.45 2.98
CA GLU A 130 -19.16 21.43 2.58
C GLU A 130 -18.00 20.82 1.75
N GLY A 131 -18.01 19.51 1.47
CA GLY A 131 -16.98 18.83 0.71
C GLY A 131 -15.69 18.50 1.49
N GLN A 132 -15.72 18.62 2.82
CA GLN A 132 -14.61 18.28 3.71
C GLN A 132 -14.61 16.78 4.05
N LEU A 133 -13.42 16.18 4.06
CA LEU A 133 -13.23 14.78 4.39
C LEU A 133 -13.10 14.60 5.91
N ILE A 134 -13.97 13.77 6.49
CA ILE A 134 -13.96 13.39 7.91
C ILE A 134 -13.50 11.93 8.00
N GLN A 135 -12.44 11.68 8.76
CA GLN A 135 -11.93 10.34 9.03
C GLN A 135 -11.90 10.06 10.53
N VAL A 136 -12.53 8.96 10.95
CA VAL A 136 -12.50 8.48 12.34
C VAL A 136 -11.94 7.06 12.35
N CYS A 137 -10.80 6.87 13.02
CA CYS A 137 -10.17 5.56 13.21
C CYS A 137 -10.24 5.15 14.68
N GLY A 138 -10.92 4.05 14.98
CA GLY A 138 -10.95 3.43 16.30
C GLY A 138 -10.29 2.06 16.28
N SER A 139 -9.56 1.74 17.34
CA SER A 139 -8.96 0.42 17.58
C SER A 139 -9.31 -0.05 18.98
N PHE A 140 -9.82 -1.27 19.10
CA PHE A 140 -10.19 -1.90 20.36
C PHE A 140 -9.30 -3.11 20.59
N CYS A 141 -8.43 -3.00 21.60
CA CYS A 141 -7.64 -4.13 22.09
C CYS A 141 -8.49 -4.89 23.13
N ASN A 142 -8.57 -6.21 22.99
CA ASN A 142 -9.10 -7.08 24.04
C ASN A 142 -8.03 -7.38 25.10
#